data_AF-A0A5E6N920-F1
#
_entry.id   AF-A0A5E6N920-F1
#
_cell.length_a   1.000
_cell.length_b   1.000
_cell.length_c   1.000
_cell.angle_alpha   90.00
_cell.angle_beta   90.00
_cell.angle_gamma   90.00
#
_symmetry.space_group_name_H-M   'P 1'
#
loop_
_entity.id
_entity.type
_entity.pdbx_description
1 polymer ?
#
loop_
_entity_poly.entity_id
_entity_poly.type
_entity_poly.pdbx_seq_one_letter_code
_entity_poly.pdbx_strand_id
1 'polypeptide(L)' 'MFIAVGLLAFNNIQRDQFPAVNFELITITTSYPGASPEDVEQNITNPIEDELSGVIGIEKFSSISSQGFSVILVTIA' A
#
# COMPACT_ATOMS: atom_id res chain seq x y z
N MET A 1 26.08 -18.35 -36.14
CA MET A 1 26.29 -17.22 -35.20
C MET A 1 25.09 -17.04 -34.28
N PHE A 2 23.89 -16.80 -34.80
CA PHE A 2 22.67 -16.63 -33.98
C PHE A 2 22.39 -17.75 -32.97
N ILE A 3 22.60 -19.01 -33.34
CA ILE A 3 22.41 -20.17 -32.44
C ILE A 3 23.41 -20.15 -31.28
N ALA A 4 24.68 -19.82 -31.55
CA ALA A 4 25.72 -19.75 -30.53
C ALA A 4 25.46 -18.60 -29.53
N VAL A 5 25.02 -17.45 -30.04
CA VAL A 5 24.62 -16.31 -29.20
C VAL A 5 23.38 -16.64 -28.36
N GLY A 6 22.40 -17.35 -28.93
CA GLY A 6 21.21 -17.80 -28.20
C GLY A 6 21.53 -18.78 -27.06
N LEU A 7 22.46 -19.72 -27.27
CA LEU A 7 22.93 -20.65 -26.24
C LEU A 7 23.65 -19.95 -25.08
N LEU A 8 24.44 -18.92 -25.38
CA LEU A 8 25.11 -18.11 -24.35
C LEU A 8 24.10 -17.25 -23.58
N ALA A 9 23.12 -16.65 -24.26
CA ALA A 9 22.07 -15.85 -23.64
C ALA A 9 21.18 -16.69 -22.71
N PHE A 10 20.80 -17.91 -23.11
CA PHE A 10 19.94 -18.79 -22.31
C PHE A 10 20.54 -19.13 -20.94
N ASN A 11 21.86 -19.33 -20.86
CA ASN A 11 22.55 -19.63 -19.60
C ASN A 11 22.70 -18.42 -18.68
N ASN A 12 22.64 -17.20 -19.21
CA ASN A 12 22.82 -15.96 -18.45
C ASN A 12 21.50 -15.30 -18.01
N ILE A 13 20.34 -15.85 -18.35
CA ILE A 13 19.05 -15.35 -17.88
C ILE A 13 18.92 -15.67 -16.39
N GLN A 14 19.05 -14.65 -15.55
CA GLN A 14 18.72 -14.75 -14.13
C GLN A 14 17.20 -14.86 -13.98
N ARG A 15 16.75 -15.98 -13.42
CA ARG A 15 15.35 -16.19 -13.09
C ARG A 15 15.15 -15.78 -11.65
N ASP A 16 14.49 -14.65 -11.46
CA ASP A 16 14.00 -14.27 -10.14
C ASP A 16 12.66 -14.97 -9.91
N GLN A 17 12.60 -15.86 -8.92
CA GLN A 17 11.36 -16.55 -8.54
C GLN A 17 10.40 -15.63 -7.78
N PHE A 18 10.93 -14.55 -7.21
CA PHE A 18 10.17 -13.55 -6.47
C PHE A 18 10.58 -12.16 -6.96
N PRO A 19 10.20 -11.80 -8.20
CA PRO A 19 10.50 -10.47 -8.70
C PRO A 19 9.96 -9.45 -7.70
N ALA A 20 10.80 -8.51 -7.29
CA ALA A 20 10.40 -7.45 -6.38
C ALA A 20 9.31 -6.60 -7.07
N VAL A 21 8.06 -6.82 -6.70
CA VAL A 21 6.92 -6.00 -7.14
C VAL A 21 6.83 -4.83 -6.19
N ASN A 22 7.13 -3.63 -6.69
CA ASN A 22 6.91 -2.41 -5.94
C ASN A 22 5.42 -2.07 -6.03
N PHE A 23 4.67 -2.40 -4.98
CA PHE A 23 3.32 -1.89 -4.82
C PHE A 23 3.39 -0.49 -4.24
N GLU A 24 2.73 0.48 -4.87
CA GLU A 24 2.65 1.85 -4.38
C GLU A 24 1.63 1.94 -3.24
N LEU A 25 2.04 1.42 -2.07
CA LEU A 25 1.25 1.37 -0.86
C LEU A 25 1.77 2.38 0.16
N ILE A 26 0.87 3.21 0.68
CA ILE A 26 1.12 4.11 1.80
C ILE A 26 0.28 3.66 2.98
N THR A 27 0.89 3.56 4.16
CA THR A 27 0.20 3.24 5.41
C THR A 27 0.24 4.45 6.34
N ILE A 28 -0.93 4.90 6.76
CA ILE A 28 -1.11 5.97 7.75
C ILE A 28 -1.59 5.31 9.04
N THR A 29 -0.85 5.48 10.13
CA THR A 29 -1.23 4.96 11.45
C THR A 29 -1.37 6.11 12.41
N THR A 30 -2.54 6.20 13.05
CA THR A 30 -2.84 7.24 14.02
C THR A 30 -3.22 6.60 15.36
N SER A 31 -2.52 6.97 16.43
CA SER A 31 -2.85 6.51 17.78
C SER A 31 -3.80 7.50 18.47
N TYR A 32 -4.86 6.96 19.07
CA TYR A 32 -5.83 7.73 19.85
C TYR A 32 -6.21 6.96 21.12
N PRO A 33 -5.27 6.85 22.08
CA PRO A 33 -5.38 5.93 23.21
C PRO A 33 -6.57 6.28 24.11
N GLY A 34 -7.29 5.25 24.57
CA GLY A 34 -8.43 5.40 25.47
C GLY A 34 -9.78 5.67 24.77
N ALA A 35 -9.79 5.83 23.46
CA ALA A 35 -11.02 5.98 22.67
C ALA A 35 -11.63 4.64 22.28
N SER A 36 -12.97 4.59 22.18
CA SER A 36 -13.70 3.46 21.62
C SER A 36 -13.44 3.34 20.11
N PRO A 37 -13.61 2.15 19.50
CA PRO A 37 -13.51 2.00 18.04
C PRO A 37 -14.41 3.00 17.28
N GLU A 38 -15.62 3.24 17.76
CA GLU A 38 -16.58 4.17 17.16
C GLU A 38 -16.10 5.63 17.24
N ASP A 39 -15.51 6.02 18.37
CA ASP A 39 -14.92 7.35 18.54
C ASP A 39 -13.71 7.56 17.63
N VAL A 40 -12.87 6.53 17.48
CA VAL A 40 -11.71 6.55 16.57
C VAL A 40 -12.18 6.70 15.13
N GLU A 41 -13.22 5.99 14.72
CA GLU A 41 -13.76 6.10 13.38
C GLU A 41 -14.27 7.52 13.09
N GLN A 42 -15.15 8.04 13.95
CA GLN A 42 -15.76 9.36 13.72
C GLN A 42 -14.78 10.52 13.82
N ASN A 43 -13.86 10.49 14.79
CA ASN A 43 -13.01 11.65 15.09
C ASN A 43 -11.63 11.58 14.42
N ILE A 44 -11.17 10.40 14.01
CA ILE A 44 -9.85 10.21 13.41
C ILE A 44 -9.96 9.69 11.98
N THR A 45 -10.63 8.56 11.77
CA THR A 45 -10.66 7.91 10.45
C THR A 45 -11.44 8.75 9.43
N ASN A 46 -12.68 9.15 9.73
CA ASN A 46 -13.54 9.86 8.78
C ASN A 46 -12.92 11.19 8.30
N PRO A 47 -12.40 12.08 9.17
CA PRO A 47 -11.78 13.31 8.71
C PRO A 47 -10.55 13.07 7.83
N ILE A 48 -9.78 12.01 8.09
CA ILE A 48 -8.63 11.67 7.26
C ILE A 48 -9.10 11.14 5.90
N GLU A 49 -10.11 10.28 5.86
CA GLU A 49 -10.68 9.77 4.60
C GLU A 49 -11.31 10.86 3.73
N ASP A 50 -12.00 11.83 4.35
CA ASP A 50 -12.58 12.97 3.65
C ASP A 50 -11.49 13.82 2.96
N GLU A 51 -10.38 14.09 3.64
CA GLU A 51 -9.24 14.81 3.07
C GLU A 51 -8.52 13.98 1.99
N LEU A 52 -8.35 12.67 2.21
CA LEU A 52 -7.75 11.76 1.22
C LEU A 52 -8.58 11.66 -0.06
N SER A 53 -9.91 11.76 0.04
CA SER A 53 -10.79 11.74 -1.12
C SER A 53 -10.57 12.92 -2.09
N GLY A 54 -9.97 14.01 -1.62
CA GLY A 54 -9.59 15.17 -2.44
C GLY A 54 -8.22 15.06 -3.12
N VAL A 55 -7.42 14.03 -2.78
CA VAL A 55 -6.03 13.91 -3.27
C VAL A 55 -5.99 13.26 -4.64
N ILE A 56 -5.39 13.96 -5.61
CA ILE A 56 -5.17 13.45 -6.96
C ILE A 56 -4.06 12.39 -6.92
N GLY A 57 -4.33 11.21 -7.48
CA GLY A 57 -3.36 10.10 -7.59
C GLY A 57 -3.65 8.91 -6.68
N ILE A 58 -4.63 9.01 -5.76
CA ILE A 58 -5.08 7.86 -4.99
C ILE A 58 -6.03 7.00 -5.84
N GLU A 59 -5.70 5.73 -6.01
CA GLU A 59 -6.58 4.75 -6.68
C GLU A 59 -7.64 4.23 -5.71
N LYS A 60 -7.19 3.85 -4.50
CA LYS A 60 -8.01 3.22 -3.48
C LYS A 60 -7.47 3.48 -2.10
N PHE A 61 -8.34 3.58 -1.11
CA PHE A 61 -7.96 3.52 0.29
C PHE A 61 -8.86 2.54 1.07
N SER A 62 -8.35 2.03 2.18
CA SER A 62 -9.04 1.14 3.10
C SER A 62 -8.59 1.44 4.52
N SER A 63 -9.53 1.62 5.43
CA SER A 63 -9.25 1.90 6.83
C SER A 63 -9.67 0.76 7.76
N ILE A 64 -8.98 0.67 8.90
CA ILE A 64 -9.29 -0.21 10.01
C ILE A 64 -9.18 0.63 11.28
N SER A 65 -10.34 0.92 11.88
CA SER A 65 -10.44 1.59 13.17
C SER A 65 -10.54 0.55 14.27
N SER A 66 -9.72 0.66 15.30
CA SER A 66 -9.74 -0.21 16.48
C SER A 66 -9.61 0.62 17.75
N GLN A 67 -9.80 -0.03 18.89
CA GLN A 67 -9.69 0.64 20.19
C GLN A 67 -8.29 1.22 20.35
N GLY A 68 -8.22 2.54 20.49
CA GLY A 68 -6.95 3.23 20.73
C GLY A 68 -6.13 3.56 19.47
N PHE A 69 -6.50 3.11 18.26
CA PHE A 69 -5.73 3.41 17.04
C PHE A 69 -6.54 3.21 15.74
N SER A 70 -6.13 3.93 14.69
CA SER A 70 -6.63 3.81 13.32
C SER A 70 -5.48 3.51 12.37
N VAL A 71 -5.72 2.64 11.39
CA VAL A 71 -4.78 2.33 10.31
C VAL A 71 -5.49 2.52 8.97
N ILE A 72 -4.90 3.32 8.08
CA ILE A 72 -5.42 3.58 6.74
C ILE A 72 -4.35 3.14 5.73
N LEU A 73 -4.73 2.22 4.84
CA LEU A 73 -3.94 1.78 3.70
C LEU A 73 -4.41 2.52 2.46
N VAL A 74 -3.47 3.13 1.74
CA VAL A 74 -3.72 3.87 0.51
C VAL A 74 -2.92 3.20 -0.61
N THR A 75 -3.57 2.93 -1.73
CA THR A 75 -3.00 2.47 -2.99
C THR A 75 -3.00 3.63 -3.98
N ILE A 76 -1.83 3.90 -4.54
CA ILE A 76 -1.61 4.93 -5.57
C ILE A 76 -1.58 4.26 -6.95
N ALA A 77 -2.05 4.98 -7.96
CA ALA A 77 -2.05 4.57 -9.37
C ALA A 77 -0.88 5.15 -10.18
#